data_AF-B9JDN6-F1
#
_entry.id   AF-B9JDN6-F1
#
_cell.length_a   1.000
_cell.length_b   1.000
_cell.length_c   1.000
_cell.angle_alpha   90.00
_cell.angle_beta   90.00
_cell.angle_gamma   90.00
#
_symmetry.space_group_name_H-M   'P 1'
#
loop_
_entity.id
_entity.type
_entity.pdbx_description
1 polymer ?
#
loop_
_entity_poly.entity_id
_entity_poly.type
_entity_poly.pdbx_seq_one_letter_code
_entity_poly.pdbx_strand_id
1 'polypeptide(L)'
;MNSADLIIREARESDLPALIALFAADAVGGHGDTIDPSAYDDYLRAFRTIDASSDQTLYAAELAGEVVGTFQTMITTSLTGRGSSAMIIEAVQTRGDLRGQGIGAAMINFCIGEAKSRGMRLVQLTSNAVRKDAHRFYERLGFKPSHLGFKMALK
;
A
#
# COMPACT_ATOMS: atom_id res chain seq x y z
N MET A 1 -16.05 -13.43 -9.63
CA MET A 1 -15.22 -12.49 -10.41
C MET A 1 -14.00 -13.25 -10.87
N ASN A 2 -13.72 -13.26 -12.17
CA ASN A 2 -12.52 -13.90 -12.66
C ASN A 2 -11.33 -13.03 -12.22
N SER A 3 -10.43 -13.58 -11.41
CA SER A 3 -9.17 -12.91 -11.04
C SER A 3 -8.24 -12.66 -12.24
N ALA A 4 -8.62 -13.14 -13.43
CA ALA A 4 -7.86 -13.04 -14.68
C ALA A 4 -7.68 -11.60 -15.21
N ASP A 5 -8.52 -10.64 -14.78
CA ASP A 5 -8.47 -9.26 -15.29
C ASP A 5 -7.86 -8.24 -14.29
N LEU A 6 -7.43 -8.70 -13.10
CA LEU A 6 -6.78 -7.83 -12.13
C LEU A 6 -5.28 -7.76 -12.43
N ILE A 7 -4.81 -6.59 -12.82
CA ILE A 7 -3.40 -6.32 -13.12
C ILE A 7 -2.82 -5.48 -11.97
N ILE A 8 -1.68 -5.91 -11.43
CA ILE A 8 -0.89 -5.11 -10.50
C ILE A 8 0.33 -4.61 -11.26
N ARG A 9 0.52 -3.30 -11.28
CA ARG A 9 1.61 -2.64 -12.01
C ARG A 9 2.08 -1.41 -11.23
N GLU A 10 3.27 -0.93 -11.56
CA GLU A 10 3.73 0.38 -11.08
C GLU A 10 2.71 1.46 -11.49
N ALA A 11 2.46 2.36 -10.56
CA ALA A 11 1.58 3.51 -10.77
C ALA A 11 2.25 4.50 -11.72
N ARG A 12 1.44 5.14 -12.56
CA ARG A 12 1.85 6.19 -13.50
C ARG A 12 1.30 7.52 -13.02
N GLU A 13 1.92 8.63 -13.46
CA GLU A 13 1.42 9.98 -13.12
C GLU A 13 -0.06 10.16 -13.52
N SER A 14 -0.50 9.51 -14.62
CA SER A 14 -1.90 9.53 -15.06
C SER A 14 -2.89 8.83 -14.11
N ASP A 15 -2.42 7.93 -13.24
CA ASP A 15 -3.27 7.25 -12.26
C ASP A 15 -3.57 8.16 -11.05
N LEU A 16 -2.81 9.23 -10.86
CA LEU A 16 -2.81 10.04 -9.64
C LEU A 16 -4.21 10.54 -9.22
N PRO A 17 -5.10 11.02 -10.12
CA PRO A 17 -6.45 11.39 -9.74
C PRO A 17 -7.25 10.23 -9.09
N ALA A 18 -7.10 9.01 -9.61
CA ALA A 18 -7.79 7.84 -9.07
C ALA A 18 -7.18 7.40 -7.72
N LEU A 19 -5.85 7.46 -7.59
CA LEU A 19 -5.16 7.14 -6.34
C LEU A 19 -5.55 8.12 -5.21
N ILE A 20 -5.59 9.43 -5.51
CA ILE A 20 -6.04 10.45 -4.56
C ILE A 20 -7.49 10.19 -4.14
N ALA A 21 -8.37 9.85 -5.08
CA ALA A 21 -9.77 9.54 -4.76
C ALA A 21 -9.90 8.32 -3.83
N LEU A 22 -9.05 7.29 -3.99
CA LEU A 22 -9.01 6.14 -3.08
C LEU A 22 -8.62 6.53 -1.66
N PHE A 23 -7.62 7.41 -1.50
CA PHE A 23 -7.17 7.90 -0.20
C PHE A 23 -8.18 8.83 0.46
N ALA A 24 -8.72 9.81 -0.29
CA ALA A 24 -9.74 10.74 0.20
C ALA A 24 -11.05 10.04 0.62
N ALA A 25 -11.37 8.89 0.02
CA ALA A 25 -12.51 8.07 0.42
C ALA A 25 -12.31 7.30 1.75
N ASP A 26 -11.10 7.30 2.31
CA ASP A 26 -10.78 6.59 3.55
C ASP A 26 -11.04 7.42 4.82
N ALA A 27 -12.32 7.54 5.19
CA ALA A 27 -12.74 8.30 6.37
C ALA A 27 -12.13 7.80 7.71
N VAL A 28 -11.62 6.58 7.78
CA VAL A 28 -11.01 5.99 8.99
C VAL A 28 -9.52 6.31 9.10
N GLY A 29 -8.91 6.79 8.01
CA GLY A 29 -7.48 7.00 7.87
C GLY A 29 -6.91 8.10 8.72
N GLY A 30 -7.66 9.20 8.83
CA GLY A 30 -7.21 10.37 9.56
C GLY A 30 -5.97 11.03 8.97
N HIS A 31 -5.62 10.75 7.70
CA HIS A 31 -4.46 11.33 7.02
C HIS A 31 -4.76 12.71 6.40
N GLY A 32 -6.04 13.13 6.37
CA GLY A 32 -6.45 14.43 5.83
C GLY A 32 -6.51 14.49 4.30
N ASP A 33 -6.51 13.35 3.62
CA ASP A 33 -6.53 13.29 2.17
C ASP A 33 -7.79 13.93 1.57
N THR A 34 -7.61 14.58 0.41
CA THR A 34 -8.68 15.32 -0.24
C THR A 34 -8.51 15.30 -1.76
N ILE A 35 -9.64 15.43 -2.47
CA ILE A 35 -9.68 15.63 -3.93
C ILE A 35 -9.68 17.13 -4.30
N ASP A 36 -9.50 18.02 -3.33
CA ASP A 36 -9.40 19.45 -3.60
C ASP A 36 -8.25 19.72 -4.59
N PRO A 37 -8.48 20.40 -5.72
CA PRO A 37 -7.45 20.68 -6.70
C PRO A 37 -6.21 21.38 -6.13
N SER A 38 -6.37 22.17 -5.06
CA SER A 38 -5.25 22.85 -4.39
C SER A 38 -4.23 21.89 -3.75
N ALA A 39 -4.64 20.65 -3.42
CA ALA A 39 -3.76 19.63 -2.87
C ALA A 39 -3.03 18.80 -3.94
N TYR A 40 -3.42 18.91 -5.23
CA TYR A 40 -2.90 18.05 -6.29
C TYR A 40 -1.37 18.13 -6.43
N ASP A 41 -0.81 19.33 -6.35
CA ASP A 41 0.64 19.53 -6.47
C ASP A 41 1.41 18.89 -5.32
N ASP A 42 0.81 18.71 -4.14
CA ASP A 42 1.44 18.02 -3.01
C ASP A 42 1.57 16.53 -3.30
N TYR A 43 0.49 15.91 -3.80
CA TYR A 43 0.49 14.52 -4.24
C TYR A 43 1.43 14.29 -5.42
N LEU A 44 1.49 15.22 -6.38
CA LEU A 44 2.36 15.13 -7.55
C LEU A 44 3.85 15.15 -7.14
N ARG A 45 4.23 16.03 -6.20
CA ARG A 45 5.60 16.06 -5.67
C ARG A 45 5.95 14.76 -4.94
N ALA A 46 5.03 14.22 -4.14
CA ALA A 46 5.22 12.93 -3.49
C ALA A 46 5.38 11.78 -4.51
N PHE A 47 4.50 11.71 -5.52
CA PHE A 47 4.56 10.71 -6.59
C PHE A 47 5.93 10.72 -7.28
N ARG A 48 6.40 11.90 -7.73
CA ARG A 48 7.71 12.01 -8.40
C ARG A 48 8.89 11.63 -7.52
N THR A 49 8.79 11.88 -6.21
CA THR A 49 9.82 11.44 -5.25
C THR A 49 9.86 9.92 -5.12
N ILE A 50 8.69 9.28 -5.09
CA ILE A 50 8.57 7.82 -5.02
C ILE A 50 9.04 7.18 -6.33
N ASP A 51 8.60 7.69 -7.47
CA ASP A 51 8.93 7.20 -8.82
C ASP A 51 10.43 7.26 -9.13
N ALA A 52 11.12 8.28 -8.61
CA ALA A 52 12.58 8.40 -8.74
C ALA A 52 13.38 7.52 -7.75
N SER A 53 12.72 6.80 -6.84
CA SER A 53 13.40 6.04 -5.79
C SER A 53 13.80 4.64 -6.26
N SER A 54 15.01 4.19 -5.90
CA SER A 54 15.41 2.79 -6.06
C SER A 54 14.83 1.86 -4.99
N ASP A 55 14.38 2.42 -3.86
CA ASP A 55 13.97 1.66 -2.67
C ASP A 55 12.46 1.72 -2.42
N GLN A 56 11.73 2.51 -3.20
CA GLN A 56 10.29 2.67 -3.07
C GLN A 56 9.58 2.46 -4.40
N THR A 57 8.34 1.99 -4.32
CA THR A 57 7.50 1.82 -5.51
C THR A 57 6.05 1.97 -5.11
N LEU A 58 5.30 2.80 -5.85
CA LEU A 58 3.85 2.92 -5.74
C LEU A 58 3.20 2.05 -6.82
N TYR A 59 2.22 1.24 -6.44
CA TYR A 59 1.54 0.33 -7.34
C TYR A 59 0.06 0.68 -7.48
N ALA A 60 -0.47 0.48 -8.69
CA ALA A 60 -1.89 0.48 -8.97
C ALA A 60 -2.37 -0.96 -9.21
N ALA A 61 -3.50 -1.30 -8.60
CA ALA A 61 -4.29 -2.47 -8.96
C ALA A 61 -5.38 -2.02 -9.93
N GLU A 62 -5.28 -2.48 -11.17
CA GLU A 62 -6.17 -2.13 -12.28
C GLU A 62 -7.10 -3.31 -12.58
N LEU A 63 -8.39 -3.04 -12.73
CA LEU A 63 -9.39 -4.01 -13.14
C LEU A 63 -10.21 -3.41 -14.28
N ALA A 64 -10.18 -4.07 -15.44
CA ALA A 64 -10.88 -3.61 -16.65
C ALA A 64 -10.54 -2.15 -17.05
N GLY A 65 -9.26 -1.76 -16.93
CA GLY A 65 -8.80 -0.41 -17.28
C GLY A 65 -8.91 0.62 -16.15
N GLU A 66 -9.56 0.28 -15.05
CA GLU A 66 -9.83 1.21 -13.94
C GLU A 66 -8.96 0.90 -12.73
N VAL A 67 -8.42 1.94 -12.09
CA VAL A 67 -7.69 1.80 -10.83
C VAL A 67 -8.69 1.49 -9.70
N VAL A 68 -8.55 0.30 -9.12
CA VAL A 68 -9.44 -0.22 -8.06
C VAL A 68 -8.74 -0.44 -6.73
N GLY A 69 -7.42 -0.28 -6.69
CA GLY A 69 -6.64 -0.35 -5.47
C GLY A 69 -5.24 0.24 -5.66
N THR A 70 -4.57 0.48 -4.53
CA THR A 70 -3.21 0.97 -4.47
C THR A 70 -2.51 0.48 -3.23
N PHE A 71 -1.19 0.43 -3.29
CA PHE A 71 -0.30 0.22 -2.17
C PHE A 71 1.11 0.73 -2.53
N GLN A 72 1.90 1.04 -1.51
CA GLN A 72 3.30 1.42 -1.66
C GLN A 72 4.18 0.39 -0.96
N THR A 73 5.33 0.09 -1.56
CA THR A 73 6.38 -0.71 -0.93
C THR A 73 7.62 0.12 -0.70
N MET A 74 8.31 -0.11 0.41
CA MET A 74 9.63 0.46 0.71
C MET A 74 10.57 -0.65 1.18
N ILE A 75 11.82 -0.63 0.72
CA ILE A 75 12.83 -1.61 1.10
C ILE A 75 13.78 -0.97 2.12
N THR A 76 14.07 -1.71 3.19
CA THR A 76 15.05 -1.31 4.20
C THR A 76 16.04 -2.42 4.43
N THR A 77 17.31 -2.05 4.64
CA THR A 77 18.37 -2.98 5.03
C THR A 77 18.90 -2.56 6.39
N SER A 78 19.06 -3.52 7.31
CA SER A 78 19.54 -3.26 8.67
C SER A 78 20.64 -4.23 9.06
N LEU A 79 21.51 -3.84 10.00
CA LEU A 79 22.50 -4.75 10.59
C LEU A 79 21.84 -5.90 11.36
N THR A 80 20.65 -5.67 11.91
CA THR A 80 19.88 -6.72 12.58
C THR A 80 19.46 -7.81 11.60
N GLY A 81 19.25 -9.04 12.09
CA GLY A 81 19.01 -10.17 11.20
C GLY A 81 20.20 -10.50 10.30
N ARG A 82 21.42 -10.08 10.71
CA ARG A 82 22.69 -10.31 10.00
C ARG A 82 22.77 -9.59 8.65
N GLY A 83 22.41 -8.31 8.60
CA GLY A 83 22.48 -7.53 7.36
C GLY A 83 21.31 -7.76 6.40
N SER A 84 20.17 -8.25 6.91
CA SER A 84 19.03 -8.62 6.06
C SER A 84 18.19 -7.41 5.65
N SER A 85 17.55 -7.52 4.48
CA SER A 85 16.53 -6.59 4.02
C SER A 85 15.11 -7.02 4.38
N ALA A 86 14.22 -6.04 4.51
CA ALA A 86 12.80 -6.20 4.76
C ALA A 86 11.98 -5.22 3.89
N MET A 87 10.79 -5.64 3.48
CA MET A 87 9.82 -4.78 2.80
C MET A 87 8.82 -4.22 3.80
N ILE A 88 8.58 -2.92 3.73
CA ILE A 88 7.49 -2.23 4.41
C ILE A 88 6.39 -1.99 3.37
N ILE A 89 5.16 -2.34 3.71
CA ILE A 89 3.97 -2.10 2.89
C ILE A 89 3.15 -0.98 3.54
N GLU A 90 2.85 0.08 2.80
CA GLU A 90 2.06 1.22 3.25
C GLU A 90 0.97 1.58 2.24
N ALA A 91 0.10 2.52 2.64
CA ALA A 91 -0.95 3.10 1.81
C ALA A 91 -1.88 2.08 1.11
N VAL A 92 -2.13 0.93 1.74
CA VAL A 92 -2.95 -0.13 1.15
C VAL A 92 -4.41 0.29 1.14
N GLN A 93 -4.96 0.50 -0.05
CA GLN A 93 -6.33 0.93 -0.23
C GLN A 93 -7.01 0.15 -1.35
N THR A 94 -8.26 -0.26 -1.12
CA THR A 94 -9.14 -0.87 -2.15
C THR A 94 -10.42 -0.04 -2.23
N ARG A 95 -10.87 0.20 -3.46
CA ARG A 95 -12.11 0.93 -3.74
C ARG A 95 -13.28 0.33 -2.96
N GLY A 96 -14.08 1.20 -2.32
CA GLY A 96 -15.06 0.79 -1.31
C GLY A 96 -16.10 -0.20 -1.82
N ASP A 97 -16.58 0.00 -3.04
CA ASP A 97 -17.57 -0.81 -3.76
C ASP A 97 -17.04 -2.21 -4.16
N LEU A 98 -15.72 -2.41 -4.17
CA LEU A 98 -15.06 -3.66 -4.58
C LEU A 98 -14.38 -4.40 -3.41
N ARG A 99 -14.61 -3.96 -2.18
CA ARG A 99 -14.09 -4.65 -0.99
C ARG A 99 -14.71 -6.05 -0.86
N GLY A 100 -13.95 -6.98 -0.26
CA GLY A 100 -14.39 -8.36 -0.07
C GLY A 100 -14.27 -9.25 -1.32
N GLN A 101 -13.81 -8.71 -2.45
CA GLN A 101 -13.68 -9.44 -3.73
C GLN A 101 -12.28 -9.99 -3.98
N GLY A 102 -11.40 -9.98 -2.97
CA GLY A 102 -10.05 -10.53 -3.06
C GLY A 102 -8.97 -9.58 -3.60
N ILE A 103 -9.30 -8.37 -4.05
CA ILE A 103 -8.35 -7.38 -4.59
C ILE A 103 -7.23 -7.08 -3.58
N GLY A 104 -7.59 -6.73 -2.34
CA GLY A 104 -6.62 -6.51 -1.27
C GLY A 104 -5.70 -7.71 -1.03
N ALA A 105 -6.24 -8.93 -1.07
CA ALA A 105 -5.44 -10.14 -0.90
C ALA A 105 -4.47 -10.33 -2.08
N ALA A 106 -4.89 -10.04 -3.30
CA ALA A 106 -4.01 -10.08 -4.47
C ALA A 106 -2.86 -9.07 -4.35
N MET A 107 -3.15 -7.83 -3.93
CA MET A 107 -2.12 -6.80 -3.69
C MET A 107 -1.08 -7.24 -2.65
N ILE A 108 -1.52 -7.76 -1.51
CA ILE A 108 -0.59 -8.20 -0.46
C ILE A 108 0.20 -9.44 -0.89
N ASN A 109 -0.43 -10.38 -1.60
CA ASN A 109 0.27 -11.57 -2.11
C ASN A 109 1.31 -11.20 -3.17
N PHE A 110 1.07 -10.16 -3.98
CA PHE A 110 2.07 -9.59 -4.88
C PHE A 110 3.30 -9.10 -4.09
N CYS A 111 3.10 -8.32 -3.03
CA CYS A 111 4.21 -7.86 -2.16
C CYS A 111 4.99 -9.04 -1.55
N ILE A 112 4.28 -10.07 -1.07
CA ILE A 112 4.91 -11.27 -0.49
C ILE A 112 5.73 -12.01 -1.56
N GLY A 113 5.22 -12.11 -2.79
CA GLY A 113 5.92 -12.70 -3.92
C GLY A 113 7.21 -11.96 -4.26
N GLU A 114 7.13 -10.63 -4.38
CA GLU A 114 8.28 -9.75 -4.64
C GLU A 114 9.33 -9.82 -3.52
N ALA A 115 8.91 -9.78 -2.26
CA ALA A 115 9.83 -9.89 -1.13
C ALA A 115 10.55 -11.24 -1.12
N LYS A 116 9.85 -12.33 -1.44
CA LYS A 116 10.44 -13.68 -1.54
C LYS A 116 11.41 -13.79 -2.70
N SER A 117 11.06 -13.29 -3.89
CA SER A 117 11.92 -13.36 -5.08
C SER A 117 13.24 -12.61 -4.87
N ARG A 118 13.20 -11.51 -4.09
CA ARG A 118 14.37 -10.69 -3.73
C ARG A 118 15.11 -11.18 -2.48
N GLY A 119 14.72 -12.33 -1.91
CA GLY A 119 15.39 -12.91 -0.74
C GLY A 119 15.26 -12.10 0.55
N MET A 120 14.23 -11.27 0.67
CA MET A 120 14.00 -10.46 1.87
C MET A 120 13.58 -11.34 3.04
N ARG A 121 14.02 -10.96 4.24
CA ARG A 121 13.76 -11.75 5.45
C ARG A 121 12.30 -11.70 5.89
N LEU A 122 11.62 -10.58 5.66
CA LEU A 122 10.22 -10.39 6.04
C LEU A 122 9.54 -9.28 5.22
N VAL A 123 8.21 -9.30 5.27
CA VAL A 123 7.32 -8.18 4.94
C VAL A 123 6.68 -7.66 6.23
N GLN A 124 6.48 -6.35 6.35
CA GLN A 124 5.85 -5.74 7.51
C GLN A 124 4.98 -4.55 7.12
N LEU A 125 4.03 -4.20 8.00
CA LEU A 125 3.14 -3.05 7.86
C LEU A 125 2.68 -2.57 9.24
N THR A 126 2.22 -1.33 9.31
CA THR A 126 1.48 -0.81 10.46
C THR A 126 0.04 -0.51 10.06
N SER A 127 -0.92 -0.97 10.86
CA SER A 127 -2.34 -0.65 10.70
C SER A 127 -2.82 0.15 11.90
N ASN A 128 -3.66 1.17 11.65
CA ASN A 128 -4.29 1.94 12.73
C ASN A 128 -5.10 1.00 13.64
N ALA A 129 -4.92 1.14 14.96
CA ALA A 129 -5.48 0.24 15.97
C ALA A 129 -7.02 0.10 15.92
N VAL A 130 -7.72 1.10 15.36
CA VAL A 130 -9.18 1.08 15.19
C VAL A 130 -9.64 0.15 14.06
N ARG A 131 -8.76 -0.20 13.10
CA ARG A 131 -9.10 -1.00 11.91
C ARG A 131 -9.09 -2.50 12.18
N LYS A 132 -9.98 -2.96 13.06
CA LYS A 132 -10.06 -4.39 13.44
C LYS A 132 -10.27 -5.32 12.26
N ASP A 133 -10.99 -4.87 11.23
CA ASP A 133 -11.22 -5.64 10.01
C ASP A 133 -9.95 -5.81 9.19
N ALA A 134 -9.13 -4.76 9.10
CA ALA A 134 -7.82 -4.83 8.46
C ALA A 134 -6.89 -5.79 9.22
N HIS A 135 -6.93 -5.82 10.55
CA HIS A 135 -6.12 -6.75 11.35
C HIS A 135 -6.50 -8.20 11.04
N ARG A 136 -7.80 -8.54 11.06
CA ARG A 136 -8.28 -9.88 10.69
C ARG A 136 -7.91 -10.24 9.25
N PHE A 137 -7.94 -9.27 8.34
CA PHE A 137 -7.51 -9.45 6.96
C PHE A 137 -6.02 -9.81 6.88
N TYR A 138 -5.13 -9.07 7.54
CA TYR A 138 -3.70 -9.37 7.52
C TYR A 138 -3.36 -10.69 8.22
N GLU A 139 -4.00 -11.00 9.35
CA GLU A 139 -3.82 -12.28 10.05
C GLU A 139 -4.17 -13.49 9.17
N ARG A 140 -5.25 -13.41 8.38
CA ARG A 140 -5.63 -14.45 7.41
C ARG A 140 -4.60 -14.64 6.30
N LEU A 141 -3.82 -13.61 5.98
CA LEU A 141 -2.72 -13.66 5.01
C LEU A 141 -1.40 -14.13 5.64
N GLY A 142 -1.39 -14.46 6.94
CA GLY A 142 -0.23 -15.01 7.65
C GLY A 142 0.61 -13.97 8.38
N PHE A 143 0.22 -12.70 8.39
CA PHE A 143 0.86 -11.70 9.26
C PHE A 143 0.55 -12.01 10.73
N LYS A 144 1.48 -11.68 11.61
CA LYS A 144 1.30 -11.80 13.06
C LYS A 144 1.42 -10.41 13.68
N PRO A 145 0.48 -9.99 14.55
CA PRO A 145 0.58 -8.71 15.28
C PRO A 145 1.59 -8.81 16.42
N SER A 146 2.85 -9.12 16.09
CA SER A 146 3.92 -9.38 17.06
C SER A 146 4.59 -8.11 17.60
N HIS A 147 4.29 -6.96 17.01
CA HIS A 147 4.89 -5.66 17.36
C HIS A 147 3.80 -4.59 17.54
N LEU A 148 4.08 -3.61 18.38
CA LEU A 148 3.27 -2.40 18.52
C LEU A 148 3.81 -1.30 17.59
N GLY A 149 2.90 -0.65 16.86
CA GLY A 149 3.24 0.53 16.06
C GLY A 149 3.23 1.78 16.94
N PHE A 150 4.38 2.43 17.08
CA PHE A 150 4.50 3.71 17.78
C PHE A 150 4.54 4.84 16.75
N LYS A 151 3.71 5.87 16.95
CA LYS A 151 3.64 7.07 16.11
C LYS A 151 3.65 8.30 17.02
N MET A 152 4.43 9.32 16.65
CA MET A 152 4.49 10.61 17.34
C MET A 152 4.33 11.71 16.30
N ALA A 153 3.26 12.50 16.40
CA ALA A 153 3.09 13.68 15.56
C ALA A 153 4.12 14.73 15.97
N LEU A 154 4.87 15.27 15.00
CA LEU A 154 5.94 16.22 15.28
C LEU A 154 5.52 17.68 15.11
N LYS A 155 4.39 17.93 14.43
CA LYS A 155 3.66 19.20 14.30
C LYS A 155 2.21 18.91 13.95
#